data_AF-A0A929ZUY4-F1
#
_entry.id   AF-A0A929ZUY4-F1
#
_cell.length_a   1.000
_cell.length_b   1.000
_cell.length_c   1.000
_cell.angle_alpha   90.00
_cell.angle_beta   90.00
_cell.angle_gamma   90.00
#
_symmetry.space_group_name_H-M   'P 1'
#
loop_
_entity.id
_entity.type
_entity.pdbx_description
1 polymer ?
#
loop_
_entity_poly.entity_id
_entity_poly.type
_entity_poly.pdbx_seq_one_letter_code
_entity_poly.pdbx_strand_id
1 'polypeptide(L)'
;TFANGRQSIHGMSSVLAGIPSLKDAFTSSPYSNQKIQSIVSVANELGYETSFYHGAPNGSMGFQGFANILGFKGYFGKTEYNNDKDFDGIWAIWDEPFLQYFAKNVGKSNKPFMATVFTASSHHPFKIPAQYEGKFKKGFVEMHEPIQYADYALKKYFETARKQPWYENTIFVITGDHTNKIYYPEYAKAMNGYAVPIIFYSPNPKYNLKGKNMTYAQQIDIYPTLADIIGYNKPLRSWGRSLVSDKNEEYIIVNSDAIQEQFMIGNYIYRFDGKDITGVYEITDLELKNNLLGKINNAEIERGKLLSKAWYQDYMHRVVRKKLN
;
A
#
# COMPACT_ATOMS: atom_id res chain seq x y z
N THR A 1 3.89 10.89 -1.19
CA THR A 1 3.15 9.73 -0.65
C THR A 1 4.14 8.68 -0.22
N PHE A 2 3.86 7.95 0.87
CA PHE A 2 4.84 7.06 1.49
C PHE A 2 4.32 5.63 1.72
N ALA A 3 5.19 4.65 1.54
CA ALA A 3 4.95 3.26 1.89
C ALA A 3 5.19 3.06 3.39
N ASN A 4 4.30 2.34 4.06
CA ASN A 4 4.41 2.07 5.48
C ASN A 4 5.21 0.79 5.78
N GLY A 5 5.96 0.30 4.80
CA GLY A 5 6.77 -0.91 4.89
C GLY A 5 7.91 -0.91 3.88
N ARG A 6 8.74 -1.96 3.95
CA ARG A 6 9.96 -2.12 3.13
C ARG A 6 10.02 -3.47 2.40
N GLN A 7 8.97 -4.29 2.58
CA GLN A 7 8.85 -5.63 2.03
C GLN A 7 7.39 -5.86 1.64
N SER A 8 7.16 -6.73 0.67
CA SER A 8 5.84 -6.96 0.08
C SER A 8 4.79 -7.40 1.10
N ILE A 9 5.18 -8.21 2.10
CA ILE A 9 4.26 -8.65 3.16
C ILE A 9 3.74 -7.47 4.03
N HIS A 10 4.48 -6.36 4.12
CA HIS A 10 4.07 -5.17 4.88
C HIS A 10 3.07 -4.31 4.09
N GLY A 11 3.17 -4.30 2.77
CA GLY A 11 2.30 -3.50 1.91
C GLY A 11 0.84 -3.92 2.02
N MET A 12 0.59 -5.24 2.10
CA MET A 12 -0.77 -5.77 2.19
C MET A 12 -1.50 -5.32 3.48
N SER A 13 -0.86 -5.39 4.64
CA SER A 13 -1.47 -4.91 5.90
C SER A 13 -1.67 -3.40 5.92
N SER A 14 -0.74 -2.66 5.32
CA SER A 14 -0.79 -1.20 5.26
C SER A 14 -1.94 -0.72 4.38
N VAL A 15 -2.01 -1.21 3.14
CA VAL A 15 -3.00 -0.78 2.15
C VAL A 15 -4.42 -1.26 2.51
N LEU A 16 -4.56 -2.52 2.94
CA LEU A 16 -5.89 -3.12 3.11
C LEU A 16 -6.49 -2.90 4.50
N ALA A 17 -5.65 -2.89 5.54
CA ALA A 17 -6.12 -2.78 6.92
C ALA A 17 -5.68 -1.48 7.60
N GLY A 18 -4.86 -0.65 6.97
CA GLY A 18 -4.32 0.56 7.61
C GLY A 18 -3.36 0.22 8.75
N ILE A 19 -2.66 -0.92 8.69
CA ILE A 19 -1.71 -1.39 9.71
C ILE A 19 -0.29 -1.28 9.15
N PRO A 20 0.51 -0.28 9.58
CA PRO A 20 1.88 -0.09 9.10
C PRO A 20 2.83 -1.17 9.64
N SER A 21 4.00 -1.30 9.01
CA SER A 21 5.13 -2.03 9.61
C SER A 21 5.96 -1.06 10.44
N LEU A 22 6.14 -1.41 11.71
CA LEU A 22 7.10 -0.77 12.59
C LEU A 22 8.42 -1.54 12.55
N LYS A 23 9.21 -1.48 13.63
CA LYS A 23 10.41 -2.31 13.82
C LYS A 23 10.18 -3.78 13.45
N ASP A 24 9.10 -4.36 13.98
CA ASP A 24 8.67 -5.71 13.66
C ASP A 24 7.47 -5.68 12.71
N ALA A 25 7.48 -6.60 11.73
CA ALA A 25 6.39 -6.76 10.78
C ALA A 25 5.14 -7.31 11.49
N PHE A 26 4.01 -6.60 11.40
CA PHE A 26 2.75 -7.04 12.01
C PHE A 26 2.34 -8.44 11.52
N THR A 27 2.37 -8.67 10.21
CA THR A 27 1.97 -9.93 9.56
C THR A 27 2.78 -11.14 10.01
N SER A 28 4.05 -10.93 10.37
CA SER A 28 4.95 -11.98 10.85
C SER A 28 4.98 -12.07 12.39
N SER A 29 4.22 -11.22 13.09
CA SER A 29 4.17 -11.23 14.55
C SER A 29 3.18 -12.28 15.08
N PRO A 30 3.31 -12.71 16.35
CA PRO A 30 2.33 -13.57 17.02
C PRO A 30 0.93 -12.94 17.14
N TYR A 31 0.80 -11.65 16.84
CA TYR A 31 -0.45 -10.89 16.95
C TYR A 31 -1.21 -10.79 15.63
N SER A 32 -0.70 -11.29 14.51
CA SER A 32 -1.38 -11.18 13.21
C SER A 32 -2.69 -11.97 13.15
N ASN A 33 -2.76 -13.11 13.85
CA ASN A 33 -3.94 -13.97 13.88
C ASN A 33 -5.00 -13.46 14.89
N GLN A 34 -5.72 -12.42 14.50
CA GLN A 34 -6.84 -11.84 15.24
C GLN A 34 -7.88 -11.25 14.29
N LYS A 35 -9.05 -10.87 14.81
CA LYS A 35 -10.03 -10.12 14.02
C LYS A 35 -9.49 -8.72 13.72
N ILE A 36 -9.52 -8.35 12.45
CA ILE A 36 -8.99 -7.08 11.95
C ILE A 36 -10.07 -6.42 11.09
N GLN A 37 -10.54 -5.25 11.48
CA GLN A 37 -11.34 -4.41 10.60
C GLN A 37 -10.46 -3.98 9.42
N SER A 38 -10.99 -3.92 8.21
CA SER A 38 -10.24 -3.55 7.01
C SER A 38 -11.19 -3.08 5.92
N ILE A 39 -10.67 -2.63 4.77
CA ILE A 39 -11.55 -2.35 3.63
C ILE A 39 -12.29 -3.61 3.17
N VAL A 40 -11.70 -4.79 3.39
CA VAL A 40 -12.29 -6.09 3.05
C VAL A 40 -13.49 -6.39 3.94
N SER A 41 -13.35 -6.23 5.26
CA SER A 41 -14.46 -6.45 6.19
C SER A 41 -15.57 -5.42 6.00
N VAL A 42 -15.22 -4.16 5.73
CA VAL A 42 -16.17 -3.10 5.36
C VAL A 42 -16.94 -3.47 4.09
N ALA A 43 -16.25 -3.88 3.03
CA ALA A 43 -16.89 -4.30 1.78
C ALA A 43 -17.80 -5.52 1.99
N ASN A 44 -17.34 -6.51 2.77
CA ASN A 44 -18.15 -7.68 3.12
C ASN A 44 -19.44 -7.29 3.86
N GLU A 45 -19.36 -6.35 4.81
CA GLU A 45 -20.51 -5.85 5.56
C GLU A 45 -21.53 -5.14 4.65
N LEU A 46 -21.04 -4.41 3.64
CA LEU A 46 -21.86 -3.78 2.60
C LEU A 46 -22.38 -4.77 1.54
N GLY A 47 -22.10 -6.07 1.67
CA GLY A 47 -22.58 -7.11 0.78
C GLY A 47 -21.77 -7.28 -0.51
N TYR A 48 -20.56 -6.74 -0.59
CA TYR A 48 -19.69 -6.88 -1.76
C TYR A 48 -19.15 -8.32 -1.86
N GLU A 49 -18.85 -8.76 -3.08
CA GLU A 49 -17.92 -9.86 -3.30
C GLU A 49 -16.49 -9.36 -3.06
N THR A 50 -15.67 -10.16 -2.37
CA THR A 50 -14.28 -9.79 -2.04
C THR A 50 -13.31 -10.84 -2.55
N SER A 51 -12.29 -10.41 -3.30
CA SER A 51 -11.32 -11.35 -3.89
C SER A 51 -9.89 -10.80 -3.93
N PHE A 52 -8.91 -11.65 -3.64
CA PHE A 52 -7.50 -11.35 -3.77
C PHE A 52 -6.87 -12.15 -4.92
N TYR A 53 -6.12 -11.47 -5.79
CA TYR A 53 -5.47 -12.03 -6.97
C TYR A 53 -3.95 -11.90 -6.83
N HIS A 54 -3.22 -12.99 -6.93
CA HIS A 54 -1.76 -12.97 -6.90
C HIS A 54 -1.15 -14.13 -7.68
N GLY A 55 -0.49 -13.85 -8.80
CA GLY A 55 -0.04 -14.86 -9.77
C GLY A 55 1.03 -15.85 -9.27
N ALA A 56 1.48 -15.74 -8.03
CA ALA A 56 2.40 -16.69 -7.42
C ALA A 56 1.68 -18.00 -7.00
N PRO A 57 2.43 -19.06 -6.65
CA PRO A 57 1.87 -20.22 -5.96
C PRO A 57 1.03 -19.80 -4.74
N ASN A 58 -0.11 -20.45 -4.54
CA ASN A 58 -1.00 -20.13 -3.43
C ASN A 58 -0.24 -20.33 -2.10
N GLY A 59 -0.37 -19.35 -1.18
CA GLY A 59 0.37 -19.32 0.08
C GLY A 59 1.72 -18.59 0.05
N SER A 60 2.26 -18.26 -1.13
CA SER A 60 3.49 -17.47 -1.26
C SER A 60 3.44 -16.18 -0.44
N MET A 61 4.55 -15.88 0.24
CA MET A 61 4.72 -14.70 1.10
C MET A 61 3.68 -14.55 2.23
N GLY A 62 2.89 -15.59 2.52
CA GLY A 62 1.83 -15.53 3.53
C GLY A 62 0.58 -14.73 3.12
N PHE A 63 0.50 -14.27 1.86
CA PHE A 63 -0.62 -13.45 1.40
C PHE A 63 -1.97 -14.16 1.49
N GLN A 64 -2.02 -15.46 1.19
CA GLN A 64 -3.26 -16.22 1.34
C GLN A 64 -3.69 -16.32 2.82
N GLY A 65 -2.74 -16.52 3.73
CA GLY A 65 -3.02 -16.56 5.16
C GLY A 65 -3.58 -15.22 5.66
N PHE A 66 -2.95 -14.11 5.28
CA PHE A 66 -3.44 -12.79 5.65
C PHE A 66 -4.76 -12.41 4.96
N ALA A 67 -4.95 -12.81 3.69
CA ALA A 67 -6.21 -12.63 2.98
C ALA A 67 -7.37 -13.33 3.71
N ASN A 68 -7.14 -14.55 4.20
CA ASN A 68 -8.12 -15.29 5.01
C ASN A 68 -8.43 -14.57 6.33
N ILE A 69 -7.42 -14.01 7.01
CA ILE A 69 -7.60 -13.22 8.24
C ILE A 69 -8.47 -11.99 7.99
N LEU A 70 -8.26 -11.27 6.88
CA LEU A 70 -9.08 -10.11 6.50
C LEU A 70 -10.50 -10.49 6.02
N GLY A 71 -10.73 -11.78 5.73
CA GLY A 71 -12.03 -12.31 5.33
C GLY A 71 -12.33 -12.16 3.84
N PHE A 72 -11.32 -12.17 2.96
CA PHE A 72 -11.58 -12.29 1.52
C PHE A 72 -12.38 -13.58 1.23
N LYS A 73 -13.40 -13.48 0.37
CA LYS A 73 -14.22 -14.64 -0.02
C LYS A 73 -13.58 -15.48 -1.13
N GLY A 74 -12.76 -14.87 -1.97
CA GLY A 74 -12.03 -15.52 -3.05
C GLY A 74 -10.53 -15.26 -2.99
N TYR A 75 -9.74 -16.28 -3.32
CA TYR A 75 -8.31 -16.16 -3.57
C TYR A 75 -7.99 -16.82 -4.92
N PHE A 76 -7.31 -16.08 -5.79
CA PHE A 76 -6.99 -16.53 -7.14
C PHE A 76 -5.50 -16.34 -7.37
N GLY A 77 -4.74 -17.42 -7.27
CA GLY A 77 -3.32 -17.42 -7.61
C GLY A 77 -3.00 -18.34 -8.78
N LYS A 78 -1.76 -18.83 -8.82
CA LYS A 78 -1.27 -19.69 -9.90
C LYS A 78 -2.15 -20.92 -10.12
N THR A 79 -2.69 -21.50 -9.02
CA THR A 79 -3.58 -22.67 -9.09
C THR A 79 -4.87 -22.35 -9.85
N GLU A 80 -5.53 -21.22 -9.54
CA GLU A 80 -6.77 -20.81 -10.20
C GLU A 80 -6.53 -20.24 -11.61
N TYR A 81 -5.33 -19.74 -11.89
CA TYR A 81 -4.90 -19.34 -13.23
C TYR A 81 -4.75 -20.56 -14.17
N ASN A 82 -4.22 -21.66 -13.65
CA ASN A 82 -4.16 -22.98 -14.30
C ASN A 82 -3.52 -22.99 -15.71
N ASN A 83 -2.46 -22.19 -15.91
CA ASN A 83 -1.66 -22.23 -17.14
C ASN A 83 -0.19 -21.89 -16.85
N ASP A 84 0.62 -22.92 -16.65
CA ASP A 84 2.03 -22.76 -16.29
C ASP A 84 2.92 -22.22 -17.42
N LYS A 85 2.41 -22.13 -18.64
CA LYS A 85 3.15 -21.54 -19.77
C LYS A 85 3.51 -20.07 -19.55
N ASP A 86 2.72 -19.38 -18.74
CA ASP A 86 2.92 -17.95 -18.43
C ASP A 86 3.65 -17.73 -17.11
N PHE A 87 4.12 -18.81 -16.45
CA PHE A 87 4.94 -18.71 -15.24
C PHE A 87 6.34 -18.21 -15.59
N ASP A 88 6.86 -17.25 -14.82
CA ASP A 88 8.21 -16.70 -15.01
C ASP A 88 9.34 -17.69 -14.62
N GLY A 89 8.98 -18.82 -14.03
CA GLY A 89 9.89 -19.86 -13.54
C GLY A 89 10.41 -19.60 -12.13
N ILE A 90 10.02 -18.50 -11.47
CA ILE A 90 10.58 -18.06 -10.19
C ILE A 90 9.49 -17.57 -9.23
N TRP A 91 8.77 -16.49 -9.57
CA TRP A 91 7.85 -15.81 -8.65
C TRP A 91 6.39 -16.06 -8.95
N ALA A 92 5.97 -15.82 -10.19
CA ALA A 92 4.56 -15.69 -10.51
C ALA A 92 4.30 -15.83 -12.01
N ILE A 93 3.01 -15.96 -12.36
CA ILE A 93 2.54 -15.67 -13.70
C ILE A 93 2.91 -14.22 -14.07
N TRP A 94 3.44 -14.01 -15.28
CA TRP A 94 3.80 -12.69 -15.77
C TRP A 94 2.63 -11.69 -15.67
N ASP A 95 2.93 -10.42 -15.41
CA ASP A 95 1.92 -9.42 -15.05
C ASP A 95 0.87 -9.23 -16.14
N GLU A 96 1.25 -9.20 -17.42
CA GLU A 96 0.29 -9.02 -18.51
C GLU A 96 -0.76 -10.14 -18.54
N PRO A 97 -0.42 -11.43 -18.73
CA PRO A 97 -1.42 -12.50 -18.76
C PRO A 97 -2.23 -12.58 -17.47
N PHE A 98 -1.60 -12.38 -16.30
CA PHE A 98 -2.31 -12.42 -15.03
C PHE A 98 -3.32 -11.26 -14.87
N LEU A 99 -2.97 -10.05 -15.31
CA LEU A 99 -3.89 -8.92 -15.32
C LEU A 99 -5.03 -9.10 -16.34
N GLN A 100 -4.78 -9.78 -17.46
CA GLN A 100 -5.86 -10.17 -18.39
C GLN A 100 -6.82 -11.18 -17.75
N TYR A 101 -6.29 -12.16 -17.03
CA TYR A 101 -7.09 -13.09 -16.25
C TYR A 101 -7.91 -12.35 -15.18
N PHE A 102 -7.30 -11.42 -14.44
CA PHE A 102 -7.98 -10.61 -13.44
C PHE A 102 -9.15 -9.82 -14.04
N ALA A 103 -8.91 -9.05 -15.10
CA ALA A 103 -9.95 -8.24 -15.75
C ALA A 103 -11.13 -9.07 -16.27
N LYS A 104 -10.89 -10.31 -16.71
CA LYS A 104 -11.92 -11.21 -17.22
C LYS A 104 -12.66 -11.98 -16.13
N ASN A 105 -12.15 -12.06 -14.91
CA ASN A 105 -12.72 -12.88 -13.84
C ASN A 105 -13.32 -12.08 -12.68
N VAL A 106 -12.94 -10.82 -12.50
CA VAL A 106 -13.54 -9.93 -11.50
C VAL A 106 -14.91 -9.42 -11.97
N GLY A 107 -15.82 -9.18 -11.01
CA GLY A 107 -17.11 -8.53 -11.29
C GLY A 107 -18.09 -9.37 -12.12
N LYS A 108 -17.97 -10.70 -12.10
CA LYS A 108 -18.88 -11.62 -12.81
C LYS A 108 -20.26 -11.78 -12.17
N SER A 109 -20.39 -11.42 -10.90
CA SER A 109 -21.66 -11.49 -10.17
C SER A 109 -22.47 -10.20 -10.34
N ASN A 110 -23.76 -10.24 -10.03
CA ASN A 110 -24.61 -9.04 -10.00
C ASN A 110 -24.41 -8.18 -8.73
N LYS A 111 -23.45 -8.52 -7.85
CA LYS A 111 -23.10 -7.75 -6.66
C LYS A 111 -21.93 -6.81 -6.95
N PRO A 112 -21.82 -5.68 -6.23
CA PRO A 112 -20.59 -4.89 -6.25
C PRO A 112 -19.41 -5.74 -5.73
N PHE A 113 -18.20 -5.39 -6.11
CA PHE A 113 -17.00 -6.11 -5.71
C PHE A 113 -15.92 -5.18 -5.17
N MET A 114 -15.10 -5.73 -4.27
CA MET A 114 -13.81 -5.19 -3.90
C MET A 114 -12.78 -6.25 -4.23
N ALA A 115 -11.80 -5.90 -5.07
CA ALA A 115 -10.77 -6.83 -5.45
C ALA A 115 -9.39 -6.17 -5.34
N THR A 116 -8.39 -6.99 -5.02
CA THR A 116 -6.99 -6.58 -4.99
C THR A 116 -6.20 -7.49 -5.91
N VAL A 117 -5.35 -6.93 -6.76
CA VAL A 117 -4.39 -7.68 -7.56
C VAL A 117 -2.98 -7.27 -7.19
N PHE A 118 -2.12 -8.25 -6.92
CA PHE A 118 -0.72 -8.03 -6.56
C PHE A 118 0.20 -8.51 -7.68
N THR A 119 0.79 -7.56 -8.41
CA THR A 119 1.73 -7.78 -9.52
C THR A 119 3.11 -8.18 -9.02
N ALA A 120 3.92 -8.83 -9.86
CA ALA A 120 5.19 -9.43 -9.45
C ALA A 120 6.37 -9.18 -10.40
N SER A 121 6.14 -8.73 -11.65
CA SER A 121 7.18 -8.79 -12.69
C SER A 121 8.32 -7.79 -12.48
N SER A 122 8.14 -6.74 -11.66
CA SER A 122 9.20 -5.77 -11.32
C SER A 122 10.12 -6.22 -10.17
N HIS A 123 10.13 -7.50 -9.82
CA HIS A 123 10.99 -8.07 -8.77
C HIS A 123 12.27 -8.69 -9.35
N HIS A 124 13.33 -8.80 -8.54
CA HIS A 124 14.56 -9.51 -8.91
C HIS A 124 14.21 -10.96 -9.33
N PRO A 125 14.70 -11.52 -10.45
CA PRO A 125 15.90 -11.13 -11.20
C PRO A 125 15.67 -10.15 -12.35
N PHE A 126 14.60 -9.35 -12.31
CA PHE A 126 14.36 -8.27 -13.27
C PHE A 126 14.31 -8.75 -14.72
N LYS A 127 13.61 -9.88 -14.93
CA LYS A 127 13.35 -10.44 -16.26
C LYS A 127 12.00 -9.95 -16.79
N ILE A 128 11.85 -10.03 -18.10
CA ILE A 128 10.58 -9.84 -18.82
C ILE A 128 10.31 -11.08 -19.68
N PRO A 129 9.06 -11.31 -20.12
CA PRO A 129 8.78 -12.45 -21.00
C PRO A 129 9.56 -12.35 -22.32
N ALA A 130 10.05 -13.47 -22.85
CA ALA A 130 10.91 -13.52 -24.04
C ALA A 130 10.31 -12.79 -25.26
N GLN A 131 8.99 -12.86 -25.44
CA GLN A 131 8.27 -12.17 -26.52
C GLN A 131 8.32 -10.63 -26.45
N TYR A 132 8.81 -10.08 -25.34
CA TYR A 132 9.02 -8.64 -25.12
C TYR A 132 10.50 -8.23 -25.14
N GLU A 133 11.43 -9.15 -25.40
CA GLU A 133 12.85 -8.81 -25.53
C GLU A 133 13.06 -7.69 -26.55
N GLY A 134 13.82 -6.66 -26.14
CA GLY A 134 14.13 -5.49 -26.97
C GLY A 134 12.98 -4.50 -27.16
N LYS A 135 11.78 -4.75 -26.59
CA LYS A 135 10.63 -3.82 -26.72
C LYS A 135 10.63 -2.69 -25.69
N PHE A 136 11.31 -2.87 -24.55
CA PHE A 136 11.39 -1.88 -23.49
C PHE A 136 12.83 -1.38 -23.35
N LYS A 137 12.98 -0.13 -22.92
CA LYS A 137 14.31 0.47 -22.78
C LYS A 137 14.98 -0.10 -21.55
N LYS A 138 16.17 -0.67 -21.71
CA LYS A 138 17.09 -0.88 -20.58
C LYS A 138 17.47 0.49 -20.03
N GLY A 139 17.15 0.73 -18.76
CA GLY A 139 17.51 1.97 -18.09
C GLY A 139 18.80 1.81 -17.29
N PHE A 140 19.07 2.78 -16.42
CA PHE A 140 20.28 2.82 -15.61
C PHE A 140 20.39 1.78 -14.48
N VAL A 141 19.27 1.20 -14.05
CA VAL A 141 19.25 0.09 -13.09
C VAL A 141 18.38 -1.03 -13.64
N GLU A 142 18.65 -2.27 -13.22
CA GLU A 142 18.05 -3.50 -13.74
C GLU A 142 16.51 -3.47 -13.77
N MET A 143 15.89 -2.83 -12.77
CA MET A 143 14.44 -2.71 -12.64
C MET A 143 13.78 -1.84 -13.73
N HIS A 144 14.51 -0.95 -14.41
CA HIS A 144 13.91 0.01 -15.35
C HIS A 144 13.26 -0.65 -16.59
N GLU A 145 13.73 -1.83 -17.00
CA GLU A 145 13.11 -2.57 -18.10
C GLU A 145 11.82 -3.29 -17.64
N PRO A 146 11.83 -4.10 -16.56
CA PRO A 146 10.62 -4.72 -16.02
C PRO A 146 9.54 -3.74 -15.57
N ILE A 147 9.89 -2.55 -15.06
CA ILE A 147 8.87 -1.56 -14.68
C ILE A 147 8.13 -0.99 -15.90
N GLN A 148 8.80 -0.87 -17.05
CA GLN A 148 8.14 -0.53 -18.31
C GLN A 148 7.24 -1.66 -18.81
N TYR A 149 7.63 -2.92 -18.59
CA TYR A 149 6.76 -4.06 -18.86
C TYR A 149 5.53 -4.06 -17.95
N ALA A 150 5.68 -3.77 -16.65
CA ALA A 150 4.56 -3.65 -15.72
C ALA A 150 3.60 -2.50 -16.11
N ASP A 151 4.13 -1.34 -16.52
CA ASP A 151 3.33 -0.23 -17.06
C ASP A 151 2.57 -0.64 -18.34
N TYR A 152 3.24 -1.35 -19.26
CA TYR A 152 2.61 -1.90 -20.45
C TYR A 152 1.50 -2.91 -20.11
N ALA A 153 1.74 -3.81 -19.16
CA ALA A 153 0.75 -4.77 -18.68
C ALA A 153 -0.46 -4.07 -18.06
N LEU A 154 -0.24 -2.99 -17.30
CA LEU A 154 -1.29 -2.16 -16.73
C LEU A 154 -2.08 -1.40 -17.81
N LYS A 155 -1.42 -0.89 -18.86
CA LYS A 155 -2.11 -0.35 -20.04
C LYS A 155 -3.02 -1.39 -20.68
N LYS A 156 -2.52 -2.61 -20.91
CA LYS A 156 -3.31 -3.73 -21.45
C LYS A 156 -4.46 -4.15 -20.54
N TYR A 157 -4.27 -4.08 -19.22
CA TYR A 157 -5.35 -4.26 -18.26
C TYR A 157 -6.46 -3.25 -18.50
N PHE A 158 -6.15 -1.96 -18.56
CA PHE A 158 -7.17 -0.92 -18.77
C PHE A 158 -7.83 -1.01 -20.15
N GLU A 159 -7.13 -1.38 -21.22
CA GLU A 159 -7.72 -1.65 -22.54
C GLU A 159 -8.80 -2.76 -22.48
N THR A 160 -8.59 -3.78 -21.65
CA THR A 160 -9.56 -4.88 -21.44
C THR A 160 -10.64 -4.50 -20.44
N ALA A 161 -10.28 -3.86 -19.33
CA ALA A 161 -11.19 -3.40 -18.29
C ALA A 161 -12.24 -2.46 -18.87
N ARG A 162 -11.86 -1.53 -19.75
CA ARG A 162 -12.78 -0.60 -20.47
C ARG A 162 -13.91 -1.27 -21.23
N LYS A 163 -13.79 -2.57 -21.53
CA LYS A 163 -14.80 -3.36 -22.24
C LYS A 163 -15.72 -4.12 -21.28
N GLN A 164 -15.44 -4.10 -19.99
CA GLN A 164 -16.22 -4.80 -18.97
C GLN A 164 -17.41 -3.94 -18.50
N PRO A 165 -18.57 -4.55 -18.20
CA PRO A 165 -19.76 -3.81 -17.76
C PRO A 165 -19.55 -3.00 -16.47
N TRP A 166 -18.65 -3.45 -15.59
CA TRP A 166 -18.37 -2.81 -14.31
C TRP A 166 -17.46 -1.58 -14.40
N TYR A 167 -16.77 -1.36 -15.53
CA TYR A 167 -15.70 -0.37 -15.65
C TYR A 167 -16.15 1.03 -15.25
N GLU A 168 -17.26 1.49 -15.82
CA GLU A 168 -17.80 2.84 -15.56
C GLU A 168 -18.14 3.04 -14.08
N ASN A 169 -18.49 2.00 -13.33
CA ASN A 169 -18.82 2.11 -11.90
C ASN A 169 -17.73 1.54 -10.98
N THR A 170 -16.46 1.74 -11.33
CA THR A 170 -15.32 1.24 -10.53
C THR A 170 -14.39 2.37 -10.12
N ILE A 171 -13.90 2.29 -8.88
CA ILE A 171 -12.77 3.09 -8.38
C ILE A 171 -11.55 2.19 -8.39
N PHE A 172 -10.51 2.63 -9.08
CA PHE A 172 -9.20 2.00 -9.12
C PHE A 172 -8.26 2.73 -8.16
N VAL A 173 -7.49 1.96 -7.41
CA VAL A 173 -6.37 2.49 -6.61
C VAL A 173 -5.10 1.84 -7.10
N ILE A 174 -4.11 2.65 -7.48
CA ILE A 174 -2.80 2.19 -7.97
C ILE A 174 -1.74 2.69 -6.98
N THR A 175 -0.99 1.77 -6.41
CA THR A 175 0.11 2.06 -5.49
C THR A 175 1.23 1.02 -5.60
N GLY A 176 2.44 1.39 -5.20
CA GLY A 176 3.48 0.42 -4.87
C GLY A 176 3.27 -0.11 -3.45
N ASP A 177 3.79 -1.31 -3.17
CA ASP A 177 3.89 -1.92 -1.84
C ASP A 177 5.09 -1.36 -1.05
N HIS A 178 6.22 -1.16 -1.72
CA HIS A 178 7.40 -0.45 -1.22
C HIS A 178 8.30 0.01 -2.39
N THR A 179 9.40 0.69 -2.06
CA THR A 179 10.44 1.07 -3.04
C THR A 179 11.40 -0.10 -3.30
N ASN A 180 12.13 -0.04 -4.41
CA ASN A 180 13.12 -1.05 -4.78
C ASN A 180 14.44 -0.34 -5.16
N LYS A 181 15.13 -0.76 -6.22
CA LYS A 181 16.42 -0.20 -6.64
C LYS A 181 16.35 1.33 -6.79
N ILE A 182 17.29 2.01 -6.17
CA ILE A 182 17.43 3.47 -6.19
C ILE A 182 18.35 3.85 -7.35
N TYR A 183 17.93 4.83 -8.15
CA TYR A 183 18.76 5.43 -9.20
C TYR A 183 18.98 6.93 -8.97
N TYR A 184 17.90 7.68 -8.74
CA TYR A 184 18.02 9.13 -8.53
C TYR A 184 18.46 9.45 -7.09
N PRO A 185 19.43 10.36 -6.88
CA PRO A 185 19.88 10.76 -5.55
C PRO A 185 18.76 11.23 -4.62
N GLU A 186 17.71 11.84 -5.17
CA GLU A 186 16.54 12.28 -4.41
C GLU A 186 15.89 11.14 -3.61
N TYR A 187 15.87 9.92 -4.16
CA TYR A 187 15.27 8.75 -3.51
C TYR A 187 16.27 7.96 -2.64
N ALA A 188 17.54 8.39 -2.61
CA ALA A 188 18.52 7.91 -1.63
C ALA A 188 18.37 8.59 -0.26
N LYS A 189 17.65 9.72 -0.19
CA LYS A 189 17.34 10.41 1.07
C LYS A 189 16.47 9.52 1.95
N ALA A 190 16.73 9.50 3.25
CA ALA A 190 16.12 8.59 4.22
C ALA A 190 14.58 8.54 4.12
N MET A 191 13.91 9.70 4.07
CA MET A 191 12.45 9.76 3.98
C MET A 191 11.92 9.38 2.59
N ASN A 192 12.63 9.75 1.52
CA ASN A 192 12.21 9.46 0.15
C ASN A 192 12.45 8.00 -0.25
N GLY A 193 13.25 7.26 0.51
CA GLY A 193 13.34 5.81 0.40
C GLY A 193 12.01 5.09 0.62
N TYR A 194 10.97 5.77 1.09
CA TYR A 194 9.61 5.23 1.22
C TYR A 194 8.63 5.78 0.17
N ALA A 195 9.07 6.61 -0.78
CA ALA A 195 8.17 7.25 -1.72
C ALA A 195 7.54 6.25 -2.72
N VAL A 196 6.21 6.12 -2.68
CA VAL A 196 5.43 5.29 -3.63
C VAL A 196 4.27 6.10 -4.20
N PRO A 197 3.82 5.86 -5.45
CA PRO A 197 2.63 6.53 -5.96
C PRO A 197 1.39 6.06 -5.18
N ILE A 198 0.41 6.95 -4.99
CA ILE A 198 -0.96 6.57 -4.60
C ILE A 198 -1.88 7.35 -5.54
N ILE A 199 -2.58 6.62 -6.41
CA ILE A 199 -3.44 7.20 -7.44
C ILE A 199 -4.84 6.63 -7.25
N PHE A 200 -5.82 7.50 -7.04
CA PHE A 200 -7.24 7.17 -7.11
C PHE A 200 -7.77 7.58 -8.48
N TYR A 201 -8.45 6.65 -9.15
CA TYR A 201 -8.96 6.87 -10.49
C TYR A 201 -10.35 6.24 -10.65
N SER A 202 -11.26 6.94 -11.32
CA SER A 202 -12.50 6.35 -11.80
C SER A 202 -12.86 6.98 -13.16
N PRO A 203 -13.33 6.19 -14.14
CA PRO A 203 -13.89 6.74 -15.38
C PRO A 203 -15.18 7.54 -15.15
N ASN A 204 -15.91 7.27 -14.06
CA ASN A 204 -17.13 7.99 -13.74
C ASN A 204 -16.81 9.36 -13.10
N PRO A 205 -17.17 10.47 -13.78
CA PRO A 205 -16.84 11.81 -13.33
C PRO A 205 -17.53 12.21 -12.02
N LYS A 206 -18.58 11.49 -11.59
CA LYS A 206 -19.29 11.76 -10.33
C LYS A 206 -18.40 11.60 -9.09
N TYR A 207 -17.38 10.75 -9.15
CA TYR A 207 -16.42 10.58 -8.05
C TYR A 207 -15.45 11.76 -7.92
N ASN A 208 -15.39 12.66 -8.91
CA ASN A 208 -14.54 13.86 -8.91
C ASN A 208 -13.06 13.61 -8.56
N LEU A 209 -12.50 12.46 -8.96
CA LEU A 209 -11.11 12.07 -8.72
C LEU A 209 -10.19 12.69 -9.79
N LYS A 210 -10.01 14.01 -9.74
CA LYS A 210 -9.19 14.78 -10.71
C LYS A 210 -8.17 15.67 -10.01
N GLY A 211 -7.02 15.86 -10.65
CA GLY A 211 -5.98 16.79 -10.18
C GLY A 211 -4.88 16.12 -9.34
N LYS A 212 -4.08 16.96 -8.68
CA LYS A 212 -2.96 16.52 -7.84
C LYS A 212 -3.12 17.12 -6.44
N ASN A 213 -3.14 16.26 -5.43
CA ASN A 213 -3.07 16.68 -4.04
C ASN A 213 -1.60 16.74 -3.59
N MET A 214 -1.16 17.89 -3.09
CA MET A 214 0.22 18.12 -2.64
C MET A 214 0.42 17.81 -1.15
N THR A 215 -0.64 17.47 -0.41
CA THR A 215 -0.52 17.08 1.00
C THR A 215 0.19 15.74 1.13
N TYR A 216 0.96 15.56 2.22
CA TYR A 216 1.52 14.26 2.55
C TYR A 216 0.40 13.22 2.79
N ALA A 217 0.66 12.01 2.31
CA ALA A 217 -0.25 10.87 2.38
C ALA A 217 0.58 9.58 2.37
N GLN A 218 -0.03 8.47 2.77
CA GLN A 218 0.63 7.18 2.95
C GLN A 218 -0.33 6.01 2.66
N GLN A 219 0.19 4.78 2.56
CA GLN A 219 -0.63 3.61 2.23
C GLN A 219 -1.77 3.37 3.22
N ILE A 220 -1.55 3.63 4.52
CA ILE A 220 -2.60 3.44 5.53
C ILE A 220 -3.77 4.43 5.41
N ASP A 221 -3.64 5.48 4.59
CA ASP A 221 -4.73 6.39 4.25
C ASP A 221 -5.68 5.80 3.18
N ILE A 222 -5.26 4.75 2.46
CA ILE A 222 -6.04 4.17 1.35
C ILE A 222 -7.34 3.55 1.86
N TYR A 223 -7.28 2.75 2.92
CA TYR A 223 -8.45 2.12 3.53
C TYR A 223 -9.53 3.13 3.93
N PRO A 224 -9.27 4.11 4.84
CA PRO A 224 -10.30 5.08 5.23
C PRO A 224 -10.78 5.93 4.04
N THR A 225 -9.91 6.26 3.09
CA THR A 225 -10.32 6.98 1.86
C THR A 225 -11.31 6.17 1.04
N LEU A 226 -11.06 4.87 0.84
CA LEU A 226 -11.99 4.00 0.12
C LEU A 226 -13.32 3.84 0.86
N ALA A 227 -13.28 3.70 2.18
CA ALA A 227 -14.48 3.60 3.01
C ALA A 227 -15.37 4.85 2.88
N ASP A 228 -14.77 6.04 2.88
CA ASP A 228 -15.48 7.29 2.64
C ASP A 228 -16.09 7.35 1.22
N ILE A 229 -15.31 7.03 0.19
CA ILE A 229 -15.79 7.11 -1.21
C ILE A 229 -16.97 6.16 -1.46
N ILE A 230 -16.96 4.96 -0.86
CA ILE A 230 -18.07 4.00 -1.01
C ILE A 230 -19.25 4.28 -0.07
N GLY A 231 -19.19 5.35 0.72
CA GLY A 231 -20.28 5.79 1.59
C GLY A 231 -20.44 4.98 2.89
N TYR A 232 -19.37 4.37 3.39
CA TYR A 232 -19.41 3.68 4.69
C TYR A 232 -19.51 4.69 5.83
N ASN A 233 -20.61 4.68 6.57
CA ASN A 233 -20.95 5.69 7.58
C ASN A 233 -20.88 5.19 9.03
N LYS A 234 -20.20 4.07 9.27
CA LYS A 234 -20.01 3.48 10.61
C LYS A 234 -18.61 3.77 11.14
N PRO A 235 -18.38 3.65 12.47
CA PRO A 235 -17.05 3.81 13.04
C PRO A 235 -16.02 2.90 12.36
N LEU A 236 -14.88 3.47 12.04
CA LEU A 236 -13.78 2.82 11.36
C LEU A 236 -12.52 2.96 12.20
N ARG A 237 -11.88 1.82 12.49
CA ARG A 237 -10.57 1.73 13.12
C ARG A 237 -9.56 2.05 12.03
N SER A 238 -8.75 3.09 12.21
CA SER A 238 -7.66 3.45 11.30
C SER A 238 -6.65 4.34 12.02
N TRP A 239 -5.38 4.23 11.64
CA TRP A 239 -4.34 5.20 11.97
C TRP A 239 -4.01 6.15 10.81
N GLY A 240 -4.52 5.85 9.62
CA GLY A 240 -4.54 6.79 8.49
C GLY A 240 -5.82 7.62 8.46
N ARG A 241 -5.81 8.66 7.64
CA ARG A 241 -6.94 9.58 7.42
C ARG A 241 -7.53 9.40 6.03
N SER A 242 -8.79 9.75 5.85
CA SER A 242 -9.36 9.82 4.52
C SER A 242 -8.84 11.05 3.77
N LEU A 243 -8.39 10.85 2.53
CA LEU A 243 -7.82 11.90 1.67
C LEU A 243 -8.87 12.68 0.88
N VAL A 244 -10.14 12.28 0.99
CA VAL A 244 -11.29 12.94 0.32
C VAL A 244 -12.31 13.47 1.32
N SER A 245 -12.02 13.37 2.62
CA SER A 245 -12.89 13.90 3.66
C SER A 245 -12.83 15.42 3.70
N ASP A 246 -13.95 16.07 3.98
CA ASP A 246 -14.01 17.52 4.26
C ASP A 246 -13.39 17.88 5.63
N LYS A 247 -13.03 16.88 6.43
CA LYS A 247 -12.34 17.09 7.70
C LYS A 247 -10.88 17.46 7.43
N ASN A 248 -10.47 18.62 7.92
CA ASN A 248 -9.07 19.05 7.88
C ASN A 248 -8.25 18.34 8.99
N GLU A 249 -8.18 17.01 8.94
CA GLU A 249 -7.37 16.20 9.85
C GLU A 249 -5.88 16.42 9.54
N GLU A 250 -5.02 16.61 10.54
CA GLU A 250 -3.57 16.72 10.32
C GLU A 250 -2.98 15.37 9.87
N TYR A 251 -1.90 15.38 9.08
CA TYR A 251 -1.19 14.14 8.75
C TYR A 251 -0.27 13.71 9.88
N ILE A 252 -0.14 12.40 10.05
CA ILE A 252 0.94 11.75 10.79
C ILE A 252 1.47 10.64 9.89
N ILE A 253 2.56 10.91 9.16
CA ILE A 253 3.19 9.87 8.33
C ILE A 253 4.05 9.00 9.23
N VAL A 254 3.94 7.68 9.09
CA VAL A 254 4.69 6.72 9.92
C VAL A 254 5.47 5.73 9.05
N ASN A 255 6.77 5.64 9.27
CA ASN A 255 7.66 4.68 8.62
C ASN A 255 8.65 4.08 9.62
N SER A 256 9.34 3.01 9.22
CA SER A 256 10.33 2.34 10.07
C SER A 256 11.50 1.83 9.25
N ASP A 257 12.72 2.08 9.72
CA ASP A 257 13.94 1.52 9.14
C ASP A 257 14.43 0.22 9.84
N ALA A 258 13.57 -0.44 10.63
CA ALA A 258 13.87 -1.57 11.54
C ALA A 258 14.62 -1.20 12.82
N ILE A 259 15.15 0.01 12.92
CA ILE A 259 15.93 0.45 14.07
C ILE A 259 15.11 1.48 14.84
N GLN A 260 14.55 2.46 14.12
CA GLN A 260 13.74 3.52 14.67
C GLN A 260 12.50 3.76 13.82
N GLU A 261 11.43 4.13 14.51
CA GLU A 261 10.23 4.67 13.90
C GLU A 261 10.48 6.13 13.49
N GLN A 262 9.81 6.54 12.43
CA GLN A 262 9.92 7.85 11.80
C GLN A 262 8.52 8.44 11.70
N PHE A 263 8.34 9.64 12.23
CA PHE A 263 7.08 10.36 12.19
C PHE A 263 7.24 11.68 11.45
N MET A 264 6.41 11.97 10.47
CA MET A 264 6.28 13.33 9.91
C MET A 264 5.01 13.96 10.49
N ILE A 265 5.17 15.03 11.27
CA ILE A 265 4.07 15.72 11.95
C ILE A 265 4.35 17.23 11.91
N GLY A 266 3.43 17.99 11.32
CA GLY A 266 3.63 19.42 11.09
C GLY A 266 4.89 19.68 10.28
N ASN A 267 5.69 20.64 10.71
CA ASN A 267 6.92 21.08 10.06
C ASN A 267 8.16 20.24 10.41
N TYR A 268 7.99 19.08 11.06
CA TYR A 268 9.11 18.29 11.57
C TYR A 268 9.02 16.79 11.28
N ILE A 269 10.19 16.17 11.21
CA ILE A 269 10.41 14.72 11.21
C ILE A 269 10.98 14.32 12.57
N TYR A 270 10.42 13.28 13.17
CA TYR A 270 10.83 12.75 14.47
C TYR A 270 11.36 11.33 14.33
N ARG A 271 12.53 11.08 14.90
CA ARG A 271 13.10 9.73 15.07
C ARG A 271 12.77 9.22 16.46
N PHE A 272 12.28 7.99 16.55
CA PHE A 272 11.78 7.41 17.79
C PHE A 272 12.23 5.96 17.95
N ASP A 273 12.81 5.60 19.08
CA ASP A 273 13.34 4.25 19.32
C ASP A 273 12.36 3.29 20.04
N GLY A 274 11.10 3.71 20.21
CA GLY A 274 10.09 3.00 20.99
C GLY A 274 9.92 3.53 22.42
N LYS A 275 10.84 4.37 22.89
CA LYS A 275 10.80 4.97 24.23
C LYS A 275 11.04 6.47 24.20
N ASP A 276 12.11 6.90 23.55
CA ASP A 276 12.59 8.27 23.51
C ASP A 276 12.69 8.79 22.08
N ILE A 277 12.49 10.11 21.95
CA ILE A 277 12.70 10.80 20.67
C ILE A 277 14.21 11.02 20.55
N THR A 278 14.81 10.43 19.53
CA THR A 278 16.27 10.39 19.32
C THR A 278 16.74 11.41 18.28
N GLY A 279 15.81 12.00 17.53
CA GLY A 279 16.12 13.08 16.58
C GLY A 279 14.88 13.87 16.19
N VAL A 280 15.11 15.15 15.88
CA VAL A 280 14.11 16.10 15.35
C VAL A 280 14.75 16.82 14.18
N TYR A 281 14.07 16.89 13.05
CA TYR A 281 14.58 17.48 11.81
C TYR A 281 13.48 18.33 11.17
N GLU A 282 13.85 19.38 10.44
CA GLU A 282 12.88 20.11 9.60
C GLU A 282 12.26 19.16 8.57
N ILE A 283 10.99 19.37 8.21
CA ILE A 283 10.26 18.53 7.25
C ILE A 283 10.93 18.44 5.87
N THR A 284 11.74 19.45 5.54
CA THR A 284 12.50 19.55 4.29
C THR A 284 13.85 18.81 4.36
N ASP A 285 14.34 18.46 5.55
CA ASP A 285 15.59 17.71 5.76
C ASP A 285 15.34 16.20 5.63
N LEU A 286 14.98 15.77 4.42
CA LEU A 286 14.62 14.38 4.12
C LEU A 286 15.81 13.40 4.24
N GLU A 287 17.04 13.92 4.35
CA GLU A 287 18.27 13.14 4.61
C GLU A 287 18.56 12.95 6.10
N LEU A 288 17.86 13.68 6.97
CA LEU A 288 18.05 13.66 8.42
C LEU A 288 19.46 14.07 8.85
N LYS A 289 20.02 15.13 8.23
CA LYS A 289 21.39 15.59 8.49
C LYS A 289 21.49 16.53 9.68
N ASN A 290 20.53 17.43 9.84
CA ASN A 290 20.57 18.53 10.81
C ASN A 290 19.67 18.23 12.01
N ASN A 291 20.14 17.40 12.93
CA ASN A 291 19.38 17.09 14.15
C ASN A 291 19.25 18.34 15.04
N LEU A 292 18.00 18.75 15.28
CA LEU A 292 17.58 19.90 16.09
C LEU A 292 17.27 19.53 17.54
N LEU A 293 17.22 18.25 17.88
CA LEU A 293 16.89 17.79 19.24
C LEU A 293 17.85 18.42 20.26
N GLY A 294 17.29 19.11 21.26
CA GLY A 294 18.05 19.81 22.30
C GLY A 294 18.69 21.13 21.85
N LYS A 295 18.61 21.49 20.56
CA LYS A 295 19.12 22.76 20.02
C LYS A 295 18.02 23.80 19.84
N ILE A 296 16.86 23.35 19.39
CA ILE A 296 15.66 24.19 19.22
C ILE A 296 14.54 23.53 20.01
N ASN A 297 13.78 24.37 20.73
CA ASN A 297 12.58 23.92 21.42
C ASN A 297 11.46 24.93 21.20
N ASN A 298 10.32 24.45 20.69
CA ASN A 298 9.12 25.24 20.51
C ASN A 298 7.89 24.35 20.77
N ALA A 299 6.72 24.98 20.89
CA ALA A 299 5.47 24.29 21.20
C ALA A 299 5.09 23.22 20.14
N GLU A 300 5.45 23.42 18.87
CA GLU A 300 5.17 22.47 17.79
C GLU A 300 6.02 21.19 17.95
N ILE A 301 7.31 21.34 18.24
CA ILE A 301 8.23 20.22 18.49
C ILE A 301 7.75 19.40 19.69
N GLU A 302 7.41 20.04 20.81
CA GLU A 302 6.93 19.31 22.00
C GLU A 302 5.60 18.59 21.73
N ARG A 303 4.69 19.21 20.98
CA ARG A 303 3.45 18.57 20.53
C ARG A 303 3.73 17.36 19.64
N GLY A 304 4.61 17.47 18.66
CA GLY A 304 4.95 16.38 17.74
C GLY A 304 5.63 15.20 18.44
N LYS A 305 6.52 15.47 19.42
CA LYS A 305 7.09 14.43 20.29
C LYS A 305 6.00 13.67 21.05
N LEU A 306 5.05 14.39 21.64
CA LEU A 306 3.92 13.78 22.38
C LEU A 306 3.03 12.96 21.45
N LEU A 307 2.69 13.49 20.27
CA LEU A 307 1.87 12.79 19.27
C LEU A 307 2.55 11.51 18.76
N SER A 308 3.86 11.54 18.53
CA SER A 308 4.64 10.36 18.13
C SER A 308 4.54 9.25 19.18
N LYS A 309 4.72 9.61 20.46
CA LYS A 309 4.59 8.68 21.59
C LYS A 309 3.16 8.16 21.76
N ALA A 310 2.16 9.05 21.67
CA ALA A 310 0.75 8.69 21.82
C ALA A 310 0.28 7.76 20.70
N TRP A 311 0.66 8.05 19.45
CA TRP A 311 0.37 7.20 18.30
C TRP A 311 0.97 5.81 18.49
N TYR A 312 2.26 5.72 18.86
CA TYR A 312 2.93 4.45 19.07
C TYR A 312 2.32 3.65 20.23
N GLN A 313 1.98 4.32 21.34
CA GLN A 313 1.33 3.69 22.47
C GLN A 313 -0.06 3.13 22.10
N ASP A 314 -0.88 3.89 21.37
CA ASP A 314 -2.19 3.42 20.91
C ASP A 314 -2.04 2.22 19.95
N TYR A 315 -1.12 2.30 18.98
CA TYR A 315 -0.80 1.20 18.08
C TYR A 315 -0.46 -0.08 18.85
N MET A 316 0.55 -0.02 19.71
CA MET A 316 1.02 -1.18 20.46
C MET A 316 -0.06 -1.72 21.40
N HIS A 317 -0.80 -0.83 22.08
CA HIS A 317 -1.89 -1.22 22.94
C HIS A 317 -2.98 -1.98 22.17
N ARG A 318 -3.40 -1.49 21.01
CA ARG A 318 -4.45 -2.15 20.21
C ARG A 318 -4.00 -3.48 19.65
N VAL A 319 -2.76 -3.57 19.13
CA VAL A 319 -2.20 -4.82 18.60
C VAL A 319 -2.12 -5.89 19.69
N VAL A 320 -1.52 -5.57 20.84
CA VAL A 320 -1.30 -6.52 21.94
C VAL A 320 -2.61 -6.91 22.62
N ARG A 321 -3.55 -5.97 22.79
CA ARG A 321 -4.86 -6.24 23.43
C ARG A 321 -5.90 -6.80 22.47
N LYS A 322 -5.52 -7.11 21.23
CA LYS A 322 -6.39 -7.64 20.18
C LYS A 322 -7.61 -6.76 19.86
N LYS A 323 -7.40 -5.44 19.77
CA LYS A 323 -8.43 -4.41 19.51
C LYS A 323 -8.30 -3.82 18.10
N LEU A 324 -8.16 -4.69 17.09
CA LEU A 324 -8.03 -4.29 15.68
C LEU A 324 -9.33 -4.38 14.87
N ASN A 325 -10.41 -4.90 15.47
CA ASN A 325 -11.75 -4.97 14.89
C ASN A 325 -12.65 -3.80 15.33
#